data_AF-A0A9N7AUL7-F1
#
_entry.id   AF-A0A9N7AUL7-F1
#
_cell.length_a   1.000
_cell.length_b   1.000
_cell.length_c   1.000
_cell.angle_alpha   90.00
_cell.angle_beta   90.00
_cell.angle_gamma   90.00
#
_symmetry.space_group_name_H-M   'P 1'
#
loop_
_entity.id
_entity.type
_entity.pdbx_description
1 polymer ?
#
loop_
_entity_poly.entity_id
_entity_poly.type
_entity_poly.pdbx_seq_one_letter_code
_entity_poly.pdbx_strand_id
1 'polypeptide(L)'
;MFLYRLSLIHVLGRSSFNEKTIQTDYRLAIEEIQNIIKLTGIKQNNILDIALTINDKFAIHAGTVISSSLLNSDLDSFYRFHIVMNSNDPVSQESMEKLASMKYIRDYSIDFTTFPENILNQALADKKIKFTDNWPSSIMYRLYFDQIFPHLDSILYLDADIVVLRDLNSLKKIDMSDYIAAGR
;
A
#
# COMPACT_ATOMS: atom_id res chain seq x y z
N MET A 1 -8.23 -18.16 10.06
CA MET A 1 -8.03 -16.70 10.11
C MET A 1 -8.13 -16.15 11.54
N PHE A 2 -9.26 -16.35 12.26
CA PHE A 2 -9.41 -15.91 13.67
C PHE A 2 -8.38 -16.54 14.62
N LEU A 3 -8.10 -17.84 14.47
CA LEU A 3 -7.13 -18.59 15.29
C LEU A 3 -5.66 -18.11 15.12
N TYR A 4 -5.29 -17.61 13.94
CA TYR A 4 -3.94 -17.09 13.65
C TYR A 4 -3.69 -15.76 14.36
N ARG A 5 -4.67 -14.84 14.28
CA ARG A 5 -4.59 -13.58 15.04
C ARG A 5 -4.68 -13.84 16.53
N LEU A 6 -5.45 -14.84 16.98
CA LEU A 6 -5.48 -15.27 18.38
C LEU A 6 -4.13 -15.84 18.83
N SER A 7 -3.43 -16.62 18.00
CA SER A 7 -2.11 -17.15 18.34
C SER A 7 -1.05 -16.05 18.37
N LEU A 8 -1.06 -15.11 17.43
CA LEU A 8 -0.18 -13.93 17.46
C LEU A 8 -0.45 -13.04 18.68
N ILE A 9 -1.72 -12.78 19.02
CA ILE A 9 -2.07 -12.06 20.25
C ILE A 9 -1.70 -12.88 21.49
N HIS A 10 -1.78 -14.21 21.47
CA HIS A 10 -1.34 -15.03 22.59
C HIS A 10 0.18 -15.05 22.77
N VAL A 11 0.93 -15.07 21.68
CA VAL A 11 2.41 -15.11 21.68
C VAL A 11 2.99 -13.72 21.96
N LEU A 12 2.48 -12.68 21.28
CA LEU A 12 2.92 -11.29 21.44
C LEU A 12 2.24 -10.57 22.62
N GLY A 13 1.12 -11.10 23.13
CA GLY A 13 0.26 -10.45 24.12
C GLY A 13 0.12 -11.18 25.45
N ARG A 14 1.00 -12.13 25.81
CA ARG A 14 1.11 -12.58 27.21
C ARG A 14 1.69 -11.44 28.07
N SER A 15 0.81 -10.58 28.59
CA SER A 15 1.07 -9.74 29.74
C SER A 15 0.63 -10.47 31.02
N SER A 16 1.59 -10.93 31.80
CA SER A 16 1.40 -10.95 33.25
C SER A 16 1.61 -9.50 33.71
N PHE A 17 0.56 -8.83 34.16
CA PHE A 17 0.57 -7.64 35.02
C PHE A 17 1.87 -6.81 35.00
N ASN A 18 1.97 -5.89 34.03
CA ASN A 18 2.61 -4.58 34.13
C ASN A 18 2.62 -3.97 32.73
N GLU A 19 2.04 -2.78 32.59
CA GLU A 19 2.10 -1.96 31.39
C GLU A 19 3.56 -1.55 31.12
N LYS A 20 4.30 -2.44 30.46
CA LYS A 20 5.53 -2.09 29.76
C LYS A 20 5.20 -2.14 28.28
N THR A 21 5.45 -1.03 27.60
CA THR A 21 5.35 -0.86 26.15
C THR A 21 5.84 -2.12 25.45
N ILE A 22 4.94 -2.85 24.80
CA ILE A 22 5.28 -4.07 24.05
C ILE A 22 6.13 -3.61 22.87
N GLN A 23 7.44 -3.76 22.97
CA GLN A 23 8.33 -3.59 21.83
C GLN A 23 8.07 -4.78 20.91
N THR A 24 7.27 -4.54 19.86
CA THR A 24 6.96 -5.58 18.87
C THR A 24 8.25 -5.95 18.15
N ASP A 25 8.69 -7.21 18.31
CA ASP A 25 9.85 -7.71 17.57
C ASP A 25 9.42 -8.08 16.15
N TYR A 26 9.62 -7.14 15.22
CA TYR A 26 9.27 -7.31 13.82
C TYR A 26 10.00 -8.48 13.16
N ARG A 27 11.19 -8.87 13.65
CA ARG A 27 11.90 -10.03 13.09
C ARG A 27 11.17 -11.32 13.41
N LEU A 28 10.78 -11.47 14.68
CA LEU A 28 9.98 -12.62 15.13
C LEU A 28 8.64 -12.69 14.39
N ALA A 29 7.95 -11.56 14.23
CA ALA A 29 6.66 -11.51 13.52
C ALA A 29 6.79 -11.97 12.05
N ILE A 30 7.84 -11.52 11.36
CA ILE A 30 8.12 -11.93 9.97
C ILE A 30 8.41 -13.43 9.89
N GLU A 31 9.27 -13.94 10.78
CA GLU A 31 9.60 -15.38 10.83
C GLU A 31 8.36 -16.24 11.07
N GLU A 32 7.47 -15.84 11.97
CA GLU A 32 6.20 -16.54 12.23
C GLU A 32 5.27 -16.54 11.01
N ILE A 33 5.11 -15.38 10.36
CA ILE A 33 4.32 -15.26 9.12
C ILE A 33 4.82 -16.26 8.07
N GLN A 34 6.12 -16.27 7.81
CA GLN A 34 6.74 -17.15 6.81
C GLN A 34 6.55 -18.62 7.18
N ASN A 35 6.78 -18.98 8.44
CA ASN A 35 6.60 -20.34 8.93
C ASN A 35 5.16 -20.81 8.75
N ILE A 36 4.19 -19.95 9.05
CA ILE A 36 2.77 -20.28 8.95
C ILE A 36 2.33 -20.43 7.50
N ILE A 37 2.79 -19.56 6.60
CA ILE A 37 2.55 -19.73 5.15
C ILE A 37 3.12 -21.07 4.66
N LYS A 38 4.36 -21.39 5.05
CA LYS A 38 5.02 -22.65 4.69
C LYS A 38 4.29 -23.87 5.23
N LEU A 39 3.83 -23.83 6.48
CA LEU A 39 3.13 -24.95 7.14
C LEU A 39 1.71 -25.15 6.60
N THR A 40 1.00 -24.05 6.33
CA THR A 40 -0.40 -24.11 5.87
C THR A 40 -0.53 -24.35 4.37
N GLY A 41 0.49 -23.99 3.57
CA GLY A 41 0.44 -24.06 2.12
C GLY A 41 -0.60 -23.12 1.48
N ILE A 42 -1.11 -22.13 2.24
CA ILE A 42 -2.08 -21.16 1.75
C ILE A 42 -1.43 -20.34 0.63
N LYS A 43 -2.13 -20.22 -0.50
CA LYS A 43 -1.72 -19.39 -1.62
C LYS A 43 -2.32 -17.99 -1.50
N GLN A 44 -1.50 -16.98 -1.80
CA GLN A 44 -1.92 -15.58 -1.81
C GLN A 44 -2.75 -15.27 -3.07
N ASN A 45 -4.02 -15.63 -3.06
CA ASN A 45 -4.92 -15.51 -4.21
C ASN A 45 -5.89 -14.32 -4.10
N ASN A 46 -6.01 -13.69 -2.92
CA ASN A 46 -6.88 -12.55 -2.71
C ASN A 46 -6.13 -11.26 -3.07
N ILE A 47 -6.18 -10.92 -4.35
CA ILE A 47 -5.41 -9.81 -4.92
C ILE A 47 -6.10 -8.47 -4.64
N LEU A 48 -5.33 -7.47 -4.22
CA LEU A 48 -5.73 -6.07 -4.10
C LEU A 48 -4.72 -5.15 -4.76
N ASP A 49 -5.21 -4.26 -5.62
CA ASP A 49 -4.44 -3.19 -6.24
C ASP A 49 -4.45 -1.96 -5.36
N ILE A 50 -3.25 -1.48 -5.03
CA ILE A 50 -3.03 -0.36 -4.12
C ILE A 50 -2.17 0.67 -4.84
N ALA A 51 -2.65 1.90 -4.98
CA ALA A 51 -1.88 2.98 -5.57
C ALA A 51 -1.37 3.97 -4.52
N LEU A 52 -0.14 4.42 -4.71
CA LEU A 52 0.47 5.53 -3.97
C LEU A 52 1.02 6.54 -4.97
N THR A 53 0.87 7.83 -4.68
CA THR A 53 1.50 8.90 -5.46
C THR A 53 2.63 9.53 -4.65
N ILE A 54 3.88 9.35 -5.08
CA ILE A 54 5.05 9.81 -4.32
C ILE A 54 6.16 10.37 -5.23
N ASN A 55 7.05 11.14 -4.62
CA ASN A 55 8.39 11.40 -5.13
C ASN A 55 9.43 10.72 -4.23
N ASP A 56 10.71 10.91 -4.53
CA ASP A 56 11.79 10.28 -3.77
C ASP A 56 11.81 10.65 -2.28
N LYS A 57 11.43 11.89 -1.92
CA LYS A 57 11.39 12.35 -0.51
C LYS A 57 10.39 11.56 0.32
N PHE A 58 9.32 11.07 -0.30
CA PHE A 58 8.29 10.26 0.35
C PHE A 58 8.55 8.75 0.23
N ALA A 59 9.64 8.31 -0.39
CA ALA A 59 9.92 6.88 -0.57
C ALA A 59 10.05 6.12 0.77
N ILE A 60 10.68 6.73 1.78
CA ILE A 60 10.77 6.11 3.12
C ILE A 60 9.39 5.97 3.80
N HIS A 61 8.52 6.94 3.60
CA HIS A 61 7.16 6.94 4.13
C HIS A 61 6.31 5.88 3.42
N ALA A 62 6.38 5.81 2.08
CA ALA A 62 5.77 4.75 1.29
C ALA A 62 6.28 3.35 1.71
N GLY A 63 7.57 3.23 2.03
CA GLY A 63 8.13 1.99 2.56
C GLY A 63 7.51 1.57 3.90
N THR A 64 7.13 2.54 4.73
CA THR A 64 6.40 2.29 5.99
C THR A 64 4.97 1.81 5.71
N VAL A 65 4.27 2.43 4.74
CA VAL A 65 2.94 1.99 4.31
C VAL A 65 2.98 0.56 3.77
N ILE A 66 3.91 0.26 2.86
CA ILE A 66 4.07 -1.07 2.28
C ILE A 66 4.40 -2.09 3.36
N SER A 67 5.42 -1.83 4.19
CA SER A 67 5.83 -2.76 5.25
C SER A 67 4.70 -3.04 6.24
N SER A 68 3.99 -2.00 6.71
CA SER A 68 2.87 -2.16 7.63
C SER A 68 1.68 -2.88 6.99
N SER A 69 1.41 -2.65 5.70
CA SER A 69 0.40 -3.38 4.94
C SER A 69 0.73 -4.87 4.85
N LEU A 70 1.97 -5.20 4.49
CA LEU A 70 2.43 -6.59 4.35
C LEU A 70 2.38 -7.32 5.70
N LEU A 71 2.84 -6.69 6.79
CA LEU A 71 2.81 -7.28 8.14
C LEU A 71 1.40 -7.55 8.65
N ASN A 72 0.43 -6.69 8.33
CA ASN A 72 -0.93 -6.77 8.86
C ASN A 72 -1.93 -7.44 7.92
N SER A 73 -1.46 -7.88 6.74
CA SER A 73 -2.25 -8.63 5.77
C SER A 73 -2.50 -10.07 6.22
N ASP A 74 -3.63 -10.62 5.80
CA ASP A 74 -3.99 -12.00 6.06
C ASP A 74 -3.25 -12.96 5.12
N LEU A 75 -3.25 -14.26 5.46
CA LEU A 75 -2.38 -15.27 4.83
C LEU A 75 -2.62 -15.47 3.33
N ASP A 76 -3.85 -15.25 2.86
CA ASP A 76 -4.27 -15.37 1.46
C ASP A 76 -4.24 -14.04 0.69
N SER A 77 -3.90 -12.94 1.36
CA SER A 77 -3.84 -11.61 0.74
C SER A 77 -2.59 -11.44 -0.12
N PHE A 78 -2.77 -10.91 -1.33
CA PHE A 78 -1.68 -10.50 -2.23
C PHE A 78 -1.87 -9.04 -2.62
N TYR A 79 -0.85 -8.22 -2.42
CA TYR A 79 -0.92 -6.80 -2.76
C TYR A 79 -0.11 -6.49 -4.02
N ARG A 80 -0.70 -5.71 -4.92
CA ARG A 80 -0.06 -5.14 -6.09
C ARG A 80 0.05 -3.63 -5.87
N PHE A 81 1.25 -3.15 -5.60
CA PHE A 81 1.50 -1.74 -5.37
C PHE A 81 1.79 -1.02 -6.69
N HIS A 82 1.05 0.03 -6.98
CA HIS A 82 1.20 0.87 -8.16
C HIS A 82 1.70 2.24 -7.71
N ILE A 83 3.00 2.49 -7.90
CA ILE A 83 3.64 3.74 -7.51
C ILE A 83 3.58 4.71 -8.68
N VAL A 84 2.76 5.75 -8.54
CA VAL A 84 2.60 6.79 -9.55
C VAL A 84 3.49 7.99 -9.18
N MET A 85 4.34 8.43 -10.10
CA MET A 85 5.30 9.53 -9.87
C MET A 85 5.26 10.60 -10.95
N ASN A 86 5.77 11.78 -10.62
CA ASN A 86 5.91 12.88 -11.58
C ASN A 86 7.15 12.63 -12.48
N SER A 87 7.05 12.93 -13.78
CA SER A 87 8.17 12.86 -14.72
C SER A 87 9.33 13.77 -14.31
N ASN A 88 9.03 14.93 -13.72
CA ASN A 88 10.00 15.95 -13.32
C ASN A 88 10.55 15.78 -11.89
N ASP A 89 9.93 14.91 -11.09
CA ASP A 89 10.35 14.60 -9.71
C ASP A 89 10.13 13.10 -9.43
N PRO A 90 10.88 12.22 -10.12
CA PRO A 90 10.70 10.78 -10.02
C PRO A 90 11.27 10.22 -8.71
N VAL A 91 10.84 9.02 -8.36
CA VAL A 91 11.50 8.22 -7.32
C VAL A 91 12.87 7.77 -7.85
N SER A 92 13.92 7.85 -7.03
CA SER A 92 15.25 7.40 -7.44
C SER A 92 15.30 5.88 -7.62
N GLN A 93 16.23 5.39 -8.44
CA GLN A 93 16.45 3.96 -8.62
C GLN A 93 16.77 3.26 -7.28
N GLU A 94 17.59 3.88 -6.42
CA GLU A 94 17.92 3.34 -5.10
C GLU A 94 16.66 3.18 -4.23
N SER A 95 15.77 4.18 -4.23
CA SER A 95 14.49 4.10 -3.53
C SER A 95 13.57 3.04 -4.13
N MET A 96 13.49 2.92 -5.46
CA MET A 96 12.70 1.88 -6.13
C MET A 96 13.18 0.48 -5.72
N GLU A 97 14.50 0.24 -5.73
CA GLU A 97 15.11 -1.03 -5.32
C GLU A 97 14.82 -1.35 -3.85
N LYS A 98 14.95 -0.37 -2.95
CA LYS A 98 14.58 -0.52 -1.53
C LYS A 98 13.12 -0.91 -1.37
N LEU A 99 12.22 -0.20 -2.05
CA LEU A 99 10.78 -0.48 -2.00
C LEU A 99 10.47 -1.88 -2.53
N ALA A 100 11.14 -2.34 -3.60
CA ALA A 100 10.98 -3.68 -4.17
C ALA A 100 11.66 -4.81 -3.36
N SER A 101 12.59 -4.48 -2.48
CA SER A 101 13.33 -5.46 -1.68
C SER A 101 12.56 -6.04 -0.49
N MET A 102 11.34 -5.57 -0.22
CA MET A 102 10.56 -5.97 0.98
C MET A 102 9.95 -7.38 0.92
N LYS A 103 10.30 -8.19 -0.10
CA LYS A 103 9.72 -9.54 -0.30
C LYS A 103 10.03 -10.50 0.84
N TYR A 104 11.04 -10.18 1.66
CA TYR A 104 11.33 -10.92 2.89
C TYR A 104 10.18 -10.83 3.91
N ILE A 105 9.29 -9.84 3.85
CA ILE A 105 8.13 -9.75 4.74
C ILE A 105 7.05 -10.73 4.28
N ARG A 106 6.66 -10.61 3.01
CA ARG A 106 5.62 -11.39 2.33
C ARG A 106 5.74 -11.15 0.82
N ASP A 107 5.24 -12.07 -0.01
CA ASP A 107 5.22 -11.83 -1.46
C ASP A 107 4.21 -10.74 -1.84
N TYR A 108 4.61 -9.87 -2.76
CA TYR A 108 3.82 -8.80 -3.38
C TYR A 108 4.45 -8.42 -4.72
N SER A 109 3.73 -7.61 -5.52
CA SER A 109 4.30 -6.93 -6.69
C SER A 109 4.31 -5.42 -6.48
N ILE A 110 5.27 -4.75 -7.11
CA ILE A 110 5.36 -3.29 -7.13
C ILE A 110 5.77 -2.83 -8.51
N ASP A 111 5.02 -1.89 -9.05
CA ASP A 111 5.23 -1.30 -10.36
C ASP A 111 5.36 0.22 -10.22
N PHE A 112 6.27 0.81 -10.99
CA PHE A 112 6.55 2.24 -10.97
C PHE A 112 6.10 2.86 -12.29
N THR A 113 5.15 3.79 -12.23
CA THR A 113 4.54 4.43 -13.40
C THR A 113 4.72 5.94 -13.33
N THR A 114 5.28 6.52 -14.39
CA THR A 114 5.28 7.98 -14.55
C THR A 114 3.91 8.45 -15.02
N PHE A 115 3.38 9.49 -14.37
CA PHE A 115 2.09 10.06 -14.73
C PHE A 115 2.13 10.65 -16.17
N PRO A 116 1.19 10.30 -17.05
CA PRO A 116 1.20 10.80 -18.43
C PRO A 116 0.94 12.31 -18.52
N GLU A 117 1.87 13.08 -19.08
CA GLU A 117 1.78 14.54 -19.18
C GLU A 117 0.59 15.01 -20.05
N ASN A 118 0.17 14.21 -21.03
CA ASN A 118 -0.98 14.52 -21.88
C ASN A 118 -2.29 14.63 -21.07
N ILE A 119 -2.48 13.78 -20.06
CA ILE A 119 -3.65 13.81 -19.17
C ILE A 119 -3.64 15.11 -18.35
N LEU A 120 -2.47 15.47 -17.82
CA LEU A 120 -2.31 16.70 -17.04
C LEU A 120 -2.56 17.95 -17.89
N ASN A 121 -2.03 17.98 -19.11
CA ASN A 121 -2.18 19.12 -20.01
C ASN A 121 -3.63 19.34 -20.46
N GLN A 122 -4.39 18.27 -20.69
CA GLN A 122 -5.84 18.38 -20.96
C GLN A 122 -6.58 18.98 -19.76
N ALA A 123 -6.30 18.49 -18.56
CA ALA A 123 -6.90 19.01 -17.33
C ALA A 123 -6.58 20.50 -17.07
N LEU A 124 -5.34 20.90 -17.37
CA LEU A 124 -4.84 22.27 -17.24
C LEU A 124 -5.37 23.23 -18.31
N ALA A 125 -5.62 22.72 -19.52
CA ALA A 125 -6.19 23.53 -20.60
C ALA A 125 -7.64 23.93 -20.28
N ASP A 126 -8.41 23.04 -19.68
CA ASP A 126 -9.82 23.25 -19.37
C ASP A 126 -10.06 24.03 -18.07
N LYS A 127 -9.12 23.95 -17.12
CA LYS A 127 -9.25 24.59 -15.81
C LYS A 127 -8.05 25.50 -15.58
N LYS A 128 -8.30 26.77 -15.22
CA LYS A 128 -7.29 27.78 -14.83
C LYS A 128 -6.53 27.43 -13.52
N ILE A 129 -6.18 26.16 -13.32
CA ILE A 129 -5.46 25.64 -12.16
C ILE A 129 -3.97 25.90 -12.41
N LYS A 130 -3.32 26.57 -11.46
CA LYS A 130 -1.88 26.79 -11.49
C LYS A 130 -1.23 25.89 -10.44
N PHE A 131 -0.37 24.98 -10.88
CA PHE A 131 0.49 24.22 -9.97
C PHE A 131 1.70 25.05 -9.58
N THR A 132 2.17 24.87 -8.35
CA THR A 132 3.39 25.51 -7.82
C THR A 132 4.22 24.44 -7.11
N ASP A 133 5.46 24.76 -6.72
CA ASP A 133 6.29 23.80 -5.97
C ASP A 133 5.63 23.36 -4.64
N ASN A 134 4.83 24.24 -4.02
CA ASN A 134 4.06 23.95 -2.81
C ASN A 134 2.71 23.26 -3.10
N TRP A 135 2.28 23.24 -4.36
CA TRP A 135 1.05 22.60 -4.81
C TRP A 135 1.33 21.82 -6.10
N PRO A 136 2.07 20.70 -5.99
CA PRO A 136 2.48 19.92 -7.15
C PRO A 136 1.28 19.27 -7.84
N SER A 137 1.42 19.01 -9.13
CA SER A 137 0.41 18.31 -9.95
C SER A 137 0.06 16.93 -9.42
N SER A 138 0.99 16.29 -8.68
CA SER A 138 0.80 14.97 -8.09
C SER A 138 -0.42 14.85 -7.17
N ILE A 139 -0.86 15.96 -6.54
CA ILE A 139 -2.07 16.01 -5.70
C ILE A 139 -3.33 15.61 -6.48
N MET A 140 -3.33 15.84 -7.80
CA MET A 140 -4.47 15.54 -8.66
C MET A 140 -4.42 14.14 -9.29
N TYR A 141 -3.31 13.41 -9.19
CA TYR A 141 -3.13 12.16 -9.94
C TYR A 141 -4.17 11.09 -9.57
N ARG A 142 -4.57 11.01 -8.30
CA ARG A 142 -5.62 10.11 -7.81
C ARG A 142 -6.98 10.28 -8.50
N LEU A 143 -7.23 11.44 -9.11
CA LEU A 143 -8.48 11.70 -9.84
C LEU A 143 -8.48 11.09 -11.26
N TYR A 144 -7.33 10.62 -11.74
CA TYR A 144 -7.14 10.09 -13.09
C TYR A 144 -6.74 8.61 -13.08
N PHE A 145 -6.96 7.89 -11.98
CA PHE A 145 -6.57 6.48 -11.89
C PHE A 145 -7.35 5.57 -12.82
N ASP A 146 -8.59 5.93 -13.18
CA ASP A 146 -9.36 5.29 -14.24
C ASP A 146 -8.65 5.37 -15.61
N GLN A 147 -7.92 6.45 -15.87
CA GLN A 147 -7.15 6.63 -17.10
C GLN A 147 -5.75 6.00 -17.04
N ILE A 148 -5.12 5.96 -15.86
CA ILE A 148 -3.80 5.33 -15.67
C ILE A 148 -3.94 3.81 -15.62
N PHE A 149 -4.99 3.29 -15.00
CA PHE A 149 -5.23 1.87 -14.79
C PHE A 149 -6.58 1.43 -15.39
N PRO A 150 -6.81 1.61 -16.71
CA PRO A 150 -8.10 1.35 -17.34
C PRO A 150 -8.51 -0.13 -17.38
N HIS A 151 -7.59 -1.02 -16.99
CA HIS A 151 -7.78 -2.47 -16.96
C HIS A 151 -8.15 -2.99 -15.56
N LEU A 152 -8.19 -2.13 -14.55
CA LEU A 152 -8.57 -2.49 -13.19
C LEU A 152 -10.04 -2.17 -12.94
N ASP A 153 -10.77 -3.12 -12.36
CA ASP A 153 -12.16 -2.91 -11.94
C ASP A 153 -12.25 -1.99 -10.71
N SER A 154 -11.22 -2.02 -9.85
CA SER A 154 -11.14 -1.19 -8.64
C SER A 154 -9.69 -1.02 -8.22
N ILE A 155 -9.38 0.10 -7.57
CA ILE A 155 -8.06 0.39 -7.01
C ILE A 155 -8.21 1.12 -5.68
N LEU A 156 -7.36 0.77 -4.70
CA LEU A 156 -7.31 1.45 -3.40
C LEU A 156 -6.19 2.49 -3.42
N TYR A 157 -6.52 3.77 -3.29
CA TYR A 157 -5.53 4.82 -3.06
C TYR A 157 -5.18 4.92 -1.57
N LEU A 158 -3.88 4.99 -1.25
CA LEU A 158 -3.39 5.27 0.09
C LEU A 158 -2.43 6.46 0.05
N ASP A 159 -2.53 7.35 1.05
CA ASP A 159 -1.52 8.37 1.27
C ASP A 159 -0.21 7.73 1.78
N ALA A 160 0.93 8.35 1.48
CA ALA A 160 2.23 7.80 1.82
C ALA A 160 2.59 7.92 3.31
N ASP A 161 1.82 8.67 4.09
CA ASP A 161 2.08 9.03 5.50
C ASP A 161 1.18 8.30 6.51
N ILE A 162 0.60 7.16 6.11
CA ILE A 162 -0.23 6.33 6.99
C ILE A 162 0.50 5.09 7.50
N VAL A 163 -0.09 4.43 8.50
CA VAL A 163 0.32 3.10 8.96
C VAL A 163 -0.88 2.17 8.88
N VAL A 164 -0.73 1.05 8.17
CA VAL A 164 -1.80 0.06 7.99
C VAL A 164 -1.78 -0.95 9.13
N LEU A 165 -2.88 -1.01 9.88
CA LEU A 165 -3.01 -1.84 11.09
C LEU A 165 -3.82 -3.12 10.89
N ARG A 166 -4.46 -3.27 9.72
CA ARG A 166 -5.34 -4.40 9.40
C ARG A 166 -5.25 -4.72 7.93
N ASP A 167 -5.72 -5.91 7.60
CA ASP A 167 -5.78 -6.37 6.22
C ASP A 167 -6.72 -5.49 5.37
N LEU A 168 -6.21 -5.05 4.22
CA LEU A 168 -6.89 -4.11 3.33
C LEU A 168 -7.88 -4.81 2.40
N ASN A 169 -7.78 -6.13 2.20
CA ASN A 169 -8.76 -6.88 1.40
C ASN A 169 -10.16 -6.83 2.03
N SER A 170 -10.27 -6.53 3.32
CA SER A 170 -11.55 -6.25 3.97
C SER A 170 -12.35 -5.12 3.30
N LEU A 171 -11.66 -4.15 2.67
CA LEU A 171 -12.29 -3.03 1.95
C LEU A 171 -13.00 -3.46 0.67
N LYS A 172 -12.62 -4.59 0.05
CA LYS A 172 -13.30 -5.14 -1.13
C LYS A 172 -14.73 -5.59 -0.85
N LYS A 173 -15.13 -5.67 0.43
CA LYS A 173 -16.49 -6.06 0.86
C LYS A 173 -17.45 -4.87 0.92
N ILE A 174 -16.96 -3.66 0.69
CA ILE A 174 -17.79 -2.46 0.62
C ILE A 174 -18.60 -2.54 -0.67
N ASP A 175 -19.92 -2.36 -0.57
CA ASP A 175 -20.79 -2.28 -1.74
C ASP A 175 -20.58 -0.95 -2.45
N MET A 176 -20.15 -1.03 -3.70
CA MET A 176 -19.82 0.09 -4.56
C MET A 176 -20.73 0.15 -5.79
N SER A 177 -21.80 -0.66 -5.85
CA SER A 177 -22.62 -0.87 -7.07
C SER A 177 -23.17 0.44 -7.66
N ASP A 178 -23.48 1.42 -6.82
CA ASP A 178 -24.03 2.73 -7.22
C ASP A 178 -23.03 3.90 -7.05
N TYR A 179 -21.76 3.61 -6.76
CA TYR A 179 -20.76 4.62 -6.38
C TYR A 179 -19.45 4.46 -7.14
N ILE A 180 -18.90 5.58 -7.60
CA ILE A 180 -17.59 5.60 -8.29
C ILE A 180 -16.38 5.62 -7.33
N ALA A 181 -16.59 6.00 -6.07
CA ALA A 181 -15.54 6.10 -5.05
C ALA A 181 -16.12 6.06 -3.63
N ALA A 182 -15.31 5.56 -2.68
CA ALA A 182 -15.56 5.61 -1.25
C ALA A 182 -14.28 6.06 -0.54
N GLY A 183 -14.41 6.86 0.51
CA GLY A 183 -13.27 7.39 1.26
C GLY A 183 -13.68 7.74 2.68
N ARG A 184 -12.68 7.91 3.56
CA ARG A 184 -12.87 8.29 4.96
C ARG A 184 -11.82 9.32 5.36
#